data_AF-A0AAW5N2N7-F1
#
_entry.id   AF-A0AAW5N2N7-F1
#
_cell.length_a   1.000
_cell.length_b   1.000
_cell.length_c   1.000
_cell.angle_alpha   90.00
_cell.angle_beta   90.00
_cell.angle_gamma   90.00
#
_symmetry.space_group_name_H-M   'P 1'
#
loop_
_entity.id
_entity.type
_entity.pdbx_description
1 polymer ?
#
loop_
_entity_poly.entity_id
_entity_poly.type
_entity_poly.pdbx_seq_one_letter_code
_entity_poly.pdbx_strand_id
1 'polypeptide(L)'
;PDVESFLKFDVSGVSGSVTDVKLRLHTNSAASSASADGPAVYGTGAGWTETGVTWGNRPARTTAALADKGAVTANTWLDYDVTGAGITGDGT
;
A
#
# COMPACT_ATOMS: atom_id res chain seq x y z
N PRO A 1 -15.14 -6.63 -1.93
CA PRO A 1 -14.44 -5.44 -2.47
C PRO A 1 -14.74 -5.30 -3.96
N ASP A 2 -15.16 -4.11 -4.39
CA ASP A 2 -15.46 -3.83 -5.80
C ASP A 2 -14.17 -3.52 -6.59
N VAL A 3 -13.12 -3.06 -5.90
CA VAL A 3 -11.79 -2.76 -6.46
C VAL A 3 -10.71 -3.11 -5.44
N GLU A 4 -9.57 -3.64 -5.90
CA GLU A 4 -8.31 -3.73 -5.14
C GLU A 4 -7.17 -3.20 -6.02
N SER A 5 -6.25 -2.47 -5.42
CA SER A 5 -5.03 -1.99 -6.07
C SER A 5 -3.83 -2.68 -5.46
N PHE A 6 -2.91 -3.14 -6.31
CA PHE A 6 -1.68 -3.80 -5.90
C PHE A 6 -0.50 -2.92 -6.27
N LEU A 7 0.38 -2.68 -5.31
CA LEU A 7 1.58 -1.87 -5.47
C LEU A 7 2.78 -2.75 -5.12
N LYS A 8 3.84 -2.67 -5.92
CA LYS A 8 5.09 -3.37 -5.69
C LYS A 8 6.24 -2.36 -5.70
N PHE A 9 7.22 -2.60 -4.85
CA PHE A 9 8.36 -1.70 -4.67
C PHE A 9 9.63 -2.53 -4.62
N ASP A 10 10.64 -2.12 -5.38
CA ASP A 10 12.01 -2.59 -5.19
C ASP A 10 12.72 -1.62 -4.26
N VAL A 11 13.04 -2.07 -3.06
CA VAL A 11 13.73 -1.29 -2.02
C VAL A 11 15.22 -1.54 -2.13
N SER A 12 16.00 -0.47 -2.24
CA SER A 12 17.46 -0.55 -2.33
C SER A 12 18.15 0.60 -1.59
N GLY A 13 19.38 0.37 -1.14
CA GLY A 13 20.21 1.39 -0.51
C GLY A 13 19.88 1.67 0.95
N VAL A 14 19.13 0.79 1.62
CA VAL A 14 18.85 0.90 3.04
C VAL A 14 20.09 0.49 3.83
N SER A 15 20.58 1.41 4.67
CA SER A 15 21.69 1.15 5.59
C SER A 15 21.25 1.39 7.03
N GLY A 16 21.78 0.58 7.95
CA GLY A 16 21.37 0.62 9.36
C GLY A 16 20.03 -0.08 9.62
N SER A 17 19.49 0.12 10.82
CA SER A 17 18.24 -0.51 11.26
C SER A 17 17.03 0.31 10.85
N VAL A 18 16.07 -0.31 10.16
CA VAL A 18 14.77 0.29 9.83
C VAL A 18 13.91 0.35 11.10
N THR A 19 13.38 1.53 11.40
CA THR A 19 12.57 1.79 12.62
C THR A 19 11.22 2.43 12.33
N ASP A 20 11.06 3.08 11.18
CA ASP A 20 9.81 3.71 10.71
C ASP A 20 9.70 3.47 9.20
N VAL A 21 8.52 3.01 8.75
CA VAL A 21 8.24 2.82 7.33
C VAL A 21 6.89 3.43 7.01
N LYS A 22 6.87 4.33 6.03
CA LYS A 22 5.65 5.00 5.58
C LYS A 22 5.42 4.78 4.10
N LEU A 23 4.24 4.27 3.77
CA LEU A 23 3.70 4.32 2.42
C LEU A 23 2.96 5.64 2.24
N ARG A 24 3.37 6.43 1.25
CA ARG A 24 2.76 7.72 0.96
C ARG A 24 1.99 7.64 -0.36
N LEU A 25 0.69 7.93 -0.32
CA LEU A 25 -0.20 7.96 -1.49
C LEU A 25 -0.80 9.36 -1.67
N HIS A 26 -1.03 9.77 -2.91
CA HIS A 26 -1.69 11.03 -3.21
C HIS A 26 -2.99 10.79 -3.97
N THR A 27 -4.10 11.32 -3.47
CA THR A 27 -5.36 11.34 -4.22
C THR A 27 -5.28 12.38 -5.33
N ASN A 28 -5.81 12.11 -6.52
CA ASN A 28 -5.91 13.10 -7.59
C ASN A 28 -6.76 14.32 -7.15
N SER A 29 -6.58 15.45 -7.83
CA SER A 29 -7.37 16.67 -7.65
C SER A 29 -8.82 16.59 -8.09
N ALA A 30 -9.21 15.56 -8.86
CA ALA A 30 -10.60 15.34 -9.22
C ALA A 30 -11.46 15.11 -7.97
N ALA A 31 -12.59 15.81 -7.84
CA ALA A 31 -13.48 15.70 -6.68
C ALA A 31 -13.97 14.27 -6.42
N SER A 32 -14.11 13.46 -7.47
CA SER A 32 -14.43 12.02 -7.40
C SER A 32 -13.35 11.16 -6.74
N SER A 33 -12.18 11.72 -6.44
CA SER A 33 -11.09 11.02 -5.72
C SER A 33 -11.20 11.14 -4.20
N ALA A 34 -12.14 11.94 -3.69
CA ALA A 34 -12.49 11.90 -2.27
C ALA A 34 -13.25 10.62 -1.95
N SER A 35 -13.03 10.06 -0.76
CA SER A 35 -13.77 8.90 -0.25
C SER A 35 -14.21 9.13 1.18
N ALA A 36 -15.41 8.66 1.53
CA ALA A 36 -15.88 8.64 2.91
C ALA A 36 -15.13 7.60 3.76
N ASP A 37 -14.55 6.60 3.10
CA ASP A 37 -13.75 5.54 3.70
C ASP A 37 -12.57 5.25 2.77
N GLY A 38 -11.37 5.64 3.19
CA GLY A 38 -10.14 5.47 2.44
C GLY A 38 -9.74 3.99 2.36
N PRO A 39 -8.74 3.65 1.52
CA PRO A 39 -8.31 2.27 1.43
C PRO A 39 -7.51 1.87 2.68
N ALA A 40 -7.85 0.73 3.26
CA ALA A 40 -6.95 0.02 4.17
C ALA A 40 -5.78 -0.61 3.40
N VAL A 41 -4.59 -0.59 4.01
CA VAL A 41 -3.34 -1.14 3.46
C VAL A 41 -3.03 -2.49 4.12
N TYR A 42 -2.64 -3.46 3.30
CA TYR A 42 -2.29 -4.81 3.72
C TYR A 42 -0.99 -5.24 3.06
N GLY A 43 -0.22 -6.10 3.73
CA GLY A 43 0.89 -6.80 3.11
C GLY A 43 0.40 -7.88 2.13
N THR A 44 1.23 -8.18 1.13
CA THR A 44 1.02 -9.27 0.18
C THR A 44 2.37 -9.88 -0.23
N GLY A 45 2.36 -11.08 -0.80
CA GLY A 45 3.56 -11.67 -1.40
C GLY A 45 3.98 -10.95 -2.69
N ALA A 46 5.26 -11.07 -3.07
CA ALA A 46 5.87 -10.40 -4.23
C ALA A 46 5.93 -11.24 -5.52
N GLY A 47 5.46 -12.50 -5.49
CA GLY A 47 5.61 -13.47 -6.60
C GLY A 47 4.72 -13.26 -7.83
N TRP A 48 4.02 -12.13 -7.93
CA TRP A 48 3.14 -11.78 -9.05
C TRP A 48 3.80 -10.78 -9.99
N THR A 49 3.27 -10.69 -11.21
CA THR A 49 3.63 -9.67 -12.20
C THR A 49 2.54 -8.62 -12.27
N GLU A 50 2.93 -7.34 -12.39
CA GLU A 50 1.97 -6.23 -12.37
C GLU A 50 0.89 -6.31 -13.43
N THR A 51 1.27 -6.76 -14.64
CA THR A 51 0.35 -6.93 -15.76
C THR A 51 -0.41 -8.27 -15.75
N GLY A 52 -0.02 -9.20 -14.88
CA GLY A 52 -0.58 -10.54 -14.79
C GLY A 52 -1.69 -10.69 -13.75
N VAL A 53 -1.98 -9.64 -12.97
CA VAL A 53 -3.02 -9.68 -11.94
C VAL A 53 -4.41 -9.58 -12.59
N THR A 54 -5.22 -10.58 -12.29
CA THR A 54 -6.65 -10.66 -12.57
C THR A 54 -7.38 -10.87 -11.25
N TRP A 55 -8.69 -10.73 -11.23
CA TRP A 55 -9.46 -11.06 -10.03
C TRP A 55 -9.21 -12.50 -9.58
N GLY A 56 -9.13 -13.48 -10.49
CA GLY A 56 -9.00 -14.89 -10.13
C GLY A 56 -7.64 -15.31 -9.55
N ASN A 57 -6.57 -14.58 -9.86
CA ASN A 57 -5.20 -14.91 -9.43
C ASN A 57 -4.55 -13.81 -8.58
N ARG A 58 -5.35 -12.86 -8.07
CA ARG A 58 -4.83 -11.75 -7.28
C ARG A 58 -4.11 -12.26 -6.01
N PRO A 59 -2.97 -11.67 -5.65
CA PRO A 59 -2.23 -12.04 -4.45
C PRO A 59 -3.10 -11.95 -3.18
N ALA A 60 -2.94 -12.91 -2.27
CA ALA A 60 -3.63 -12.91 -0.99
C ALA A 60 -2.97 -11.91 -0.01
N ARG A 61 -3.79 -11.31 0.84
CA ARG A 61 -3.32 -10.51 1.97
C ARG A 61 -2.57 -11.42 2.95
N THR A 62 -1.37 -11.04 3.33
CA THR A 62 -0.50 -11.82 4.25
C THR A 62 -0.49 -11.26 5.67
N THR A 63 -1.05 -10.07 5.88
CA THR A 63 -1.12 -9.39 7.17
C THR A 63 -2.56 -9.00 7.51
N ALA A 64 -2.81 -8.64 8.78
CA ALA A 64 -3.94 -7.77 9.11
C ALA A 64 -3.77 -6.39 8.45
N ALA A 65 -4.79 -5.52 8.56
CA ALA A 65 -4.65 -4.14 8.10
C ALA A 65 -3.46 -3.48 8.83
N LEU A 66 -2.48 -3.02 8.06
CA LEU A 66 -1.30 -2.32 8.57
C LEU A 66 -1.65 -0.89 8.95
N ALA A 67 -2.48 -0.26 8.13
CA ALA A 67 -3.07 1.03 8.38
C ALA A 67 -4.41 1.11 7.67
N ASP A 68 -5.34 1.85 8.26
CA ASP A 68 -6.66 2.10 7.72
C ASP A 68 -6.96 3.59 7.81
N LYS A 69 -7.39 4.19 6.71
CA LYS A 69 -7.74 5.61 6.64
C LYS A 69 -9.24 5.69 6.50
N GLY A 70 -9.88 6.45 7.39
CA GLY A 70 -11.27 6.87 7.21
C GLY A 70 -11.40 7.87 6.06
N ALA A 71 -12.27 8.86 6.20
CA ALA A 71 -12.51 9.82 5.13
C ALA A 71 -11.23 10.49 4.60
N VAL A 72 -11.11 10.52 3.27
CA VAL A 72 -9.99 11.13 2.54
C VAL A 72 -10.51 12.19 1.59
N THR A 73 -9.85 13.34 1.55
CA THR A 73 -10.17 14.43 0.63
C THR A 73 -9.36 14.32 -0.65
N ALA A 74 -9.89 14.84 -1.76
CA ALA A 74 -9.15 14.95 -3.01
C ALA A 74 -7.90 15.85 -2.84
N ASN A 75 -6.93 15.69 -3.74
CA ASN A 75 -5.67 16.46 -3.76
C ASN A 75 -4.87 16.46 -2.44
N THR A 76 -4.89 15.34 -1.71
CA THR A 76 -4.25 15.23 -0.39
C THR A 76 -3.26 14.07 -0.35
N TRP A 77 -2.16 14.28 0.38
CA TRP A 77 -1.20 13.22 0.71
C TRP A 77 -1.67 12.42 1.92
N LEU A 78 -1.56 11.10 1.83
CA LEU A 78 -1.88 10.14 2.86
C LEU A 78 -0.62 9.37 3.23
N ASP A 79 -0.25 9.45 4.51
CA ASP A 79 0.85 8.67 5.08
C ASP A 79 0.27 7.48 5.85
N TYR A 80 0.57 6.28 5.36
CA TYR A 80 0.23 5.02 6.01
C TYR A 80 1.47 4.51 6.74
N ASP A 81 1.37 4.36 8.06
CA ASP A 81 2.39 3.66 8.84
C ASP A 81 2.30 2.17 8.51
N VAL A 82 3.36 1.65 7.90
CA VAL A 82 3.49 0.24 7.52
C VAL A 82 4.70 -0.39 8.19
N THR A 83 5.17 0.18 9.31
CA THR A 83 6.30 -0.36 10.08
C THR A 83 6.05 -1.82 10.50
N GLY A 84 4.79 -2.19 10.74
CA GLY A 84 4.37 -3.57 11.02
C GLY A 84 4.51 -4.57 9.85
N ALA A 85 4.91 -4.12 8.65
CA ALA A 85 5.12 -4.98 7.49
C ALA A 85 6.41 -5.82 7.56
N GLY A 86 7.30 -5.55 8.53
CA GLY A 86 8.53 -6.31 8.72
C GLY A 86 9.61 -6.02 7.68
N ILE A 87 9.62 -4.81 7.11
CA ILE A 87 10.63 -4.37 6.15
C ILE A 87 11.90 -4.01 6.92
N THR A 88 12.95 -4.81 6.77
CA THR A 88 14.21 -4.65 7.53
C THR A 88 15.39 -4.14 6.70
N GLY A 89 15.22 -3.96 5.40
CA GLY A 89 16.30 -3.57 4.48
C GLY A 89 15.87 -3.70 3.01
N ASP A 90 16.87 -3.86 2.14
CA ASP A 90 16.68 -4.02 0.69
C ASP A 90 15.89 -5.31 0.35
N GLY A 91 15.09 -5.26 -0.71
CA GLY A 91 14.26 -6.39 -1.15
C GLY A 91 13.14 -6.02 -2.13
N THR A 92 12.35 -7.03 -2.49
CA THR A 92 11.24 -6.97 -3.44
C THR A 92 10.02 -7.70 -2.89
#